data_AF-A0A8J5VJP6-F1
#
_entry.id   AF-A0A8J5VJP6-F1
#
_cell.length_a   1.000
_cell.length_b   1.000
_cell.length_c   1.000
_cell.angle_alpha   90.00
_cell.angle_beta   90.00
_cell.angle_gamma   90.00
#
_symmetry.space_group_name_H-M   'P 1'
#
loop_
_entity.id
_entity.type
_entity.pdbx_description
1 polymer ?
#
loop_
_entity_poly.entity_id
_entity_poly.type
_entity_poly.pdbx_seq_one_letter_code
_entity_poly.pdbx_strand_id
1 'polypeptide(L)'
;MRDSQETCSNTEARKTNILTKSNIPLKGPDPNVSKASDGPVQGNENHVHSVLDTIFTANKVRSTQTVIRDLRQLAAKYASDRKGGQKSQALSNAAKTCASIPREELKDLIKQVAVDVHGVGVFVAKPPIKNSLRNVLIKLFRDKGPNGNLTKQEILDGAVNILKRVVTEKEYHQAVTEICISPEDGQLVLKNGDEP
;
A
#
# COMPACT_ATOMS: atom_id res chain seq x y z
N MET A 1 -4.11 17.80 57.37
CA MET A 1 -4.98 17.80 58.58
C MET A 1 -5.86 19.03 58.53
N ARG A 2 -7.14 18.85 58.86
CA ARG A 2 -8.30 19.77 58.79
C ARG A 2 -8.91 19.88 57.39
N ASP A 3 -9.98 19.13 57.08
CA ASP A 3 -11.40 19.26 57.52
C ASP A 3 -12.09 20.47 56.88
N SER A 4 -13.34 20.47 56.42
CA SER A 4 -14.42 19.51 56.16
C SER A 4 -15.62 20.33 55.63
N GLN A 5 -16.70 19.64 55.21
CA GLN A 5 -18.09 20.10 54.98
C GLN A 5 -18.45 20.54 53.55
N GLU A 6 -19.19 19.74 52.77
CA GLU A 6 -20.64 19.40 52.83
C GLU A 6 -21.57 20.56 52.47
N THR A 7 -22.41 20.38 51.44
CA THR A 7 -23.88 20.27 51.58
C THR A 7 -24.57 20.06 50.23
N CYS A 8 -25.65 19.28 50.28
CA CYS A 8 -26.45 18.81 49.16
C CYS A 8 -27.68 19.70 48.86
N SER A 9 -28.15 19.57 47.62
CA SER A 9 -29.56 19.44 47.20
C SER A 9 -30.54 20.63 47.07
N ASN A 10 -31.47 20.40 46.13
CA ASN A 10 -32.82 20.96 45.90
C ASN A 10 -32.85 22.10 44.85
N THR A 11 -33.81 22.22 43.91
CA THR A 11 -35.21 21.76 43.87
C THR A 11 -35.75 21.82 42.42
N GLU A 12 -36.64 20.89 42.06
CA GLU A 12 -37.51 20.95 40.87
C GLU A 12 -38.63 22.01 40.97
N ALA A 13 -39.09 22.51 39.82
CA ALA A 13 -40.47 22.98 39.60
C ALA A 13 -40.81 22.73 38.10
N ARG A 14 -41.70 21.78 37.74
CA ARG A 14 -43.18 21.89 37.61
C ARG A 14 -43.59 23.15 36.80
N LYS A 15 -44.44 23.13 35.76
CA LYS A 15 -45.56 22.25 35.40
C LYS A 15 -46.14 22.66 34.01
N THR A 16 -46.56 21.66 33.22
CA THR A 16 -47.76 21.54 32.35
C THR A 16 -48.29 22.71 31.50
N ASN A 17 -48.61 22.42 30.22
CA ASN A 17 -50.00 22.28 29.75
C ASN A 17 -50.11 21.51 28.42
N ILE A 18 -51.13 20.65 28.32
CA ILE A 18 -51.53 19.77 27.21
C ILE A 18 -52.95 20.17 26.78
N LEU A 19 -53.27 20.22 25.48
CA LEU A 19 -54.56 19.91 24.81
C LEU A 19 -54.48 20.40 23.33
N THR A 20 -55.02 19.81 22.26
CA THR A 20 -55.65 18.52 21.93
C THR A 20 -55.89 18.44 20.40
N LYS A 21 -55.56 17.27 19.84
CA LYS A 21 -56.12 16.47 18.70
C LYS A 21 -56.81 17.10 17.47
N SER A 22 -56.60 16.35 16.35
CA SER A 22 -57.57 15.82 15.36
C SER A 22 -57.60 16.56 14.00
N ASN A 23 -57.72 15.98 12.79
CA ASN A 23 -57.53 14.65 12.16
C ASN A 23 -57.77 14.84 10.62
N ILE A 24 -56.90 14.29 9.75
CA ILE A 24 -57.14 13.49 8.48
C ILE A 24 -57.87 14.19 7.27
N PRO A 25 -57.85 13.71 5.98
CA PRO A 25 -56.89 13.00 5.08
C PRO A 25 -56.67 13.71 3.70
N LEU A 26 -55.73 13.26 2.85
CA LEU A 26 -55.99 12.80 1.45
C LEU A 26 -54.73 12.42 0.64
N LYS A 27 -54.99 11.59 -0.36
CA LYS A 27 -54.17 10.66 -1.16
C LYS A 27 -53.50 11.31 -2.38
N GLY A 28 -52.31 10.83 -2.74
CA GLY A 28 -51.67 11.06 -4.05
C GLY A 28 -50.39 10.21 -4.21
N PRO A 29 -50.21 9.45 -5.32
CA PRO A 29 -49.01 8.65 -5.58
C PRO A 29 -48.06 9.37 -6.54
N ASP A 30 -46.75 9.38 -6.25
CA ASP A 30 -45.73 9.75 -7.24
C ASP A 30 -44.59 8.72 -7.27
N PRO A 31 -44.25 8.17 -8.46
CA PRO A 31 -43.11 7.29 -8.64
C PRO A 31 -41.89 8.14 -8.97
N ASN A 32 -40.94 8.29 -8.04
CA ASN A 32 -39.69 8.94 -8.39
C ASN A 32 -38.68 7.92 -8.95
N VAL A 33 -38.73 7.76 -10.27
CA VAL A 33 -37.66 7.18 -11.08
C VAL A 33 -36.68 8.30 -11.44
N SER A 34 -35.51 8.30 -10.81
CA SER A 34 -34.23 8.82 -11.34
C SER A 34 -33.21 8.71 -10.20
N LYS A 35 -31.96 8.32 -10.39
CA LYS A 35 -31.10 8.31 -11.57
C LYS A 35 -29.95 7.34 -11.23
N ALA A 36 -29.64 6.43 -12.15
CA ALA A 36 -28.36 5.74 -12.14
C ALA A 36 -27.27 6.81 -12.25
N SER A 37 -26.56 7.04 -11.14
CA SER A 37 -25.31 7.78 -11.12
C SER A 37 -24.19 6.76 -11.34
N ASP A 38 -24.01 6.38 -12.60
CA ASP A 38 -22.79 5.70 -13.04
C ASP A 38 -21.70 6.79 -13.18
N GLY A 39 -21.11 7.14 -12.03
CA GLY A 39 -19.90 7.93 -11.96
C GLY A 39 -18.70 6.98 -11.89
N PRO A 40 -17.53 7.34 -12.44
CA PRO A 40 -16.37 6.46 -12.41
C PRO A 40 -16.02 6.14 -10.96
N VAL A 41 -15.90 4.85 -10.66
CA VAL A 41 -15.55 4.29 -9.35
C VAL A 41 -14.13 4.74 -8.99
N GLN A 42 -13.99 5.96 -8.51
CA GLN A 42 -12.71 6.58 -8.11
C GLN A 42 -12.13 5.93 -6.83
N GLY A 43 -12.80 4.91 -6.30
CA GLY A 43 -12.40 4.16 -5.13
C GLY A 43 -11.57 2.91 -5.43
N ASN A 44 -11.67 2.27 -6.61
CA ASN A 44 -11.06 0.95 -6.83
C ASN A 44 -9.53 1.02 -7.09
N GLU A 45 -9.06 2.02 -7.84
CA GLU A 45 -7.64 2.23 -8.18
C GLU A 45 -6.80 2.45 -6.92
N ASN A 46 -7.33 3.18 -5.94
CA ASN A 46 -6.68 3.42 -4.65
C ASN A 46 -6.45 2.11 -3.87
N HIS A 47 -7.40 1.17 -3.94
CA HIS A 47 -7.25 -0.13 -3.28
C HIS A 47 -6.24 -1.01 -4.00
N VAL A 48 -6.22 -0.99 -5.35
CA VAL A 48 -5.21 -1.71 -6.15
C VAL A 48 -3.81 -1.23 -5.81
N HIS A 49 -3.58 0.10 -5.79
CA HIS A 49 -2.28 0.66 -5.40
C HIS A 49 -1.91 0.26 -3.97
N SER A 50 -2.87 0.33 -3.03
CA SER A 50 -2.63 -0.01 -1.62
C SER A 50 -2.26 -1.48 -1.40
N VAL A 51 -2.91 -2.42 -2.10
CA VAL A 51 -2.56 -3.85 -1.97
C VAL A 51 -1.21 -4.15 -2.58
N LEU A 52 -0.86 -3.50 -3.71
CA LEU A 52 0.45 -3.65 -4.33
C LEU A 52 1.56 -3.06 -3.46
N ASP A 53 1.39 -1.85 -2.90
CA ASP A 53 2.33 -1.27 -1.94
C ASP A 53 2.56 -2.18 -0.72
N THR A 54 1.48 -2.83 -0.24
CA THR A 54 1.55 -3.74 0.91
C THR A 54 2.48 -4.93 0.62
N ILE A 55 2.46 -5.47 -0.60
CA ILE A 55 3.32 -6.59 -1.02
C ILE A 55 4.81 -6.22 -0.94
N PHE A 56 5.15 -4.96 -1.23
CA PHE A 56 6.52 -4.46 -1.21
C PHE A 56 6.94 -3.87 0.16
N THR A 57 6.09 -3.97 1.19
CA THR A 57 6.38 -3.36 2.50
C THR A 57 7.50 -4.09 3.23
N ALA A 58 7.41 -5.42 3.35
CA ALA A 58 8.45 -6.23 4.01
C ALA A 58 9.65 -6.47 3.08
N ASN A 59 9.38 -6.78 1.81
CA ASN A 59 10.42 -7.12 0.84
C ASN A 59 10.40 -6.16 -0.32
N LYS A 60 11.54 -5.51 -0.56
CA LYS A 60 11.67 -4.51 -1.62
C LYS A 60 11.85 -5.14 -2.99
N VAL A 61 12.09 -6.45 -3.09
CA VAL A 61 12.26 -7.16 -4.35
C VAL A 61 11.30 -8.34 -4.39
N ARG A 62 10.49 -8.44 -5.45
CA ARG A 62 9.52 -9.52 -5.63
C ARG A 62 9.45 -9.97 -7.08
N SER A 63 9.40 -11.28 -7.31
CA SER A 63 9.10 -11.84 -8.63
C SER A 63 7.61 -11.74 -8.93
N THR A 64 7.24 -11.79 -10.21
CA THR A 64 5.83 -11.81 -10.64
C THR A 64 5.04 -12.95 -9.98
N GLN A 65 5.67 -14.12 -9.83
CA GLN A 65 5.05 -15.31 -9.22
C GLN A 65 4.79 -15.09 -7.74
N THR A 66 5.75 -14.51 -7.03
CA THR A 66 5.61 -14.16 -5.61
C THR A 66 4.56 -13.09 -5.40
N VAL A 67 4.49 -12.06 -6.25
CA VAL A 67 3.42 -11.05 -6.18
C VAL A 67 2.04 -11.71 -6.28
N ILE A 68 1.83 -12.63 -7.23
CA ILE A 68 0.56 -13.35 -7.38
C ILE A 68 0.23 -14.16 -6.11
N ARG A 69 1.22 -14.87 -5.54
CA ARG A 69 1.06 -15.62 -4.29
C ARG A 69 0.65 -14.71 -3.14
N ASP A 70 1.38 -13.62 -2.95
CA ASP A 70 1.18 -12.67 -1.86
C ASP A 70 -0.17 -11.95 -2.01
N LEU A 71 -0.62 -11.63 -3.23
CA LEU A 71 -1.97 -11.11 -3.51
C LEU A 71 -3.07 -12.09 -3.04
N ARG A 72 -2.92 -13.39 -3.31
CA ARG A 72 -3.89 -14.41 -2.85
C ARG A 72 -3.93 -14.50 -1.32
N GLN A 73 -2.77 -14.44 -0.68
CA GLN A 73 -2.67 -14.44 0.78
C GLN A 73 -3.30 -13.18 1.39
N LEU A 74 -3.04 -12.00 0.81
CA LEU A 74 -3.66 -10.75 1.22
C LEU A 74 -5.18 -10.79 1.04
N ALA A 75 -5.67 -11.32 -0.08
CA ALA A 75 -7.10 -11.46 -0.31
C ALA A 75 -7.78 -12.29 0.78
N ALA A 76 -7.19 -13.45 1.13
CA ALA A 76 -7.69 -14.30 2.21
C ALA A 76 -7.61 -13.62 3.58
N LYS A 77 -6.48 -12.96 3.89
CA LYS A 77 -6.29 -12.21 5.14
C LYS A 77 -7.37 -11.15 5.31
N TYR A 78 -7.58 -10.30 4.31
CA TYR A 78 -8.59 -9.24 4.37
C TYR A 78 -10.02 -9.80 4.42
N ALA A 79 -10.32 -10.91 3.73
CA ALA A 79 -11.64 -11.55 3.83
C ALA A 79 -11.94 -12.10 5.23
N SER A 80 -10.90 -12.53 5.96
CA SER A 80 -11.04 -13.05 7.33
C SER A 80 -11.08 -11.96 8.40
N ASP A 81 -10.76 -10.71 8.06
CA ASP A 81 -10.72 -9.59 9.01
C ASP A 81 -12.12 -9.06 9.31
N ARG A 82 -12.70 -9.58 10.40
CA ARG A 82 -14.02 -9.16 10.90
C ARG A 82 -14.06 -7.72 11.41
N LYS A 83 -12.90 -7.10 11.70
CA LYS A 83 -12.84 -5.72 12.23
C LYS A 83 -12.75 -4.67 11.11
N GLY A 84 -12.21 -5.03 9.96
CA GLY A 84 -11.94 -4.09 8.87
C GLY A 84 -13.16 -3.72 8.01
N GLY A 85 -14.32 -4.34 8.22
CA GLY A 85 -15.60 -3.99 7.59
C GLY A 85 -15.54 -3.87 6.07
N GLN A 86 -16.25 -2.88 5.52
CA GLN A 86 -16.33 -2.65 4.06
C GLN A 86 -14.95 -2.37 3.42
N LYS A 87 -14.04 -1.69 4.13
CA LYS A 87 -12.70 -1.39 3.63
C LYS A 87 -11.89 -2.66 3.42
N SER A 88 -11.92 -3.59 4.38
CA SER A 88 -11.22 -4.87 4.24
C SER A 88 -11.82 -5.70 3.09
N GLN A 89 -13.14 -5.68 2.93
CA GLN A 89 -13.77 -6.34 1.79
C GLN A 89 -13.33 -5.74 0.44
N ALA A 90 -13.20 -4.41 0.35
CA ALA A 90 -12.71 -3.74 -0.85
C ALA A 90 -11.25 -4.11 -1.18
N LEU A 91 -10.37 -4.13 -0.17
CA LEU A 91 -8.98 -4.58 -0.31
C LEU A 91 -8.88 -6.06 -0.69
N SER A 92 -9.72 -6.91 -0.10
CA SER A 92 -9.81 -8.33 -0.45
C SER A 92 -10.19 -8.52 -1.92
N ASN A 93 -11.23 -7.82 -2.37
CA ASN A 93 -11.68 -7.86 -3.76
C ASN A 93 -10.58 -7.36 -4.72
N ALA A 94 -9.93 -6.23 -4.40
CA ALA A 94 -8.84 -5.70 -5.21
C ALA A 94 -7.67 -6.69 -5.34
N ALA A 95 -7.24 -7.30 -4.24
CA ALA A 95 -6.18 -8.30 -4.25
C ALA A 95 -6.57 -9.56 -5.04
N LYS A 96 -7.82 -10.03 -4.89
CA LYS A 96 -8.35 -11.17 -5.64
C LYS A 96 -8.40 -10.91 -7.14
N THR A 97 -8.86 -9.72 -7.55
CA THR A 97 -8.88 -9.30 -8.96
C THR A 97 -7.46 -9.28 -9.53
N CYS A 98 -6.52 -8.61 -8.86
CA CYS A 98 -5.12 -8.54 -9.30
C CYS A 98 -4.47 -9.92 -9.42
N ALA A 99 -4.81 -10.88 -8.55
CA ALA A 99 -4.27 -12.24 -8.61
C ALA A 99 -4.84 -13.09 -9.76
N SER A 100 -5.91 -12.63 -10.42
CA SER A 100 -6.69 -13.39 -11.41
C SER A 100 -6.60 -12.82 -12.84
N ILE A 101 -6.14 -11.57 -13.00
CA ILE A 101 -5.92 -10.96 -14.32
C ILE A 101 -4.73 -11.59 -15.06
N PRO A 102 -4.63 -11.43 -16.39
CA PRO A 102 -3.48 -11.87 -17.17
C PRO A 102 -2.15 -11.30 -16.64
N ARG A 103 -1.07 -12.08 -16.80
CA ARG A 103 0.25 -11.72 -16.25
C ARG A 103 0.76 -10.39 -16.78
N GLU A 104 0.56 -10.08 -18.06
CA GLU A 104 1.04 -8.82 -18.64
C GLU A 104 0.29 -7.61 -18.08
N GLU A 105 -1.03 -7.71 -17.93
CA GLU A 105 -1.83 -6.67 -17.27
C GLU A 105 -1.40 -6.47 -15.81
N LEU A 106 -1.13 -7.56 -15.08
CA LEU A 106 -0.63 -7.48 -13.72
C LEU A 106 0.74 -6.78 -13.65
N LYS A 107 1.66 -7.08 -14.57
CA LYS A 107 2.96 -6.40 -14.63
C LYS A 107 2.79 -4.89 -14.80
N ASP A 108 1.85 -4.45 -15.62
CA ASP A 108 1.59 -3.03 -15.82
C ASP A 108 1.04 -2.34 -14.57
N LEU A 109 0.19 -3.02 -13.80
CA LEU A 109 -0.21 -2.54 -12.47
C LEU A 109 0.97 -2.49 -11.49
N ILE A 110 1.81 -3.52 -11.45
CA ILE A 110 3.00 -3.56 -10.58
C ILE A 110 3.96 -2.41 -10.92
N LYS A 111 4.13 -2.06 -12.21
CA LYS A 111 4.98 -0.95 -12.66
C LYS A 111 4.52 0.42 -12.12
N GLN A 112 3.31 0.54 -11.57
CA GLN A 112 2.88 1.76 -10.88
C GLN A 112 3.62 1.94 -9.55
N VAL A 113 3.88 0.86 -8.81
CA VAL A 113 4.51 0.89 -7.47
C VAL A 113 5.97 0.41 -7.44
N ALA A 114 6.40 -0.31 -8.48
CA ALA A 114 7.73 -0.92 -8.56
C ALA A 114 8.36 -0.75 -9.95
N VAL A 115 9.64 -1.09 -10.07
CA VAL A 115 10.42 -1.05 -11.31
C VAL A 115 10.78 -2.47 -11.70
N ASP A 116 10.45 -2.88 -12.91
CA ASP A 116 10.93 -4.13 -13.49
C ASP A 116 12.43 -3.98 -13.78
N VAL A 117 13.25 -4.77 -13.10
CA VAL A 117 14.70 -4.77 -13.28
C VAL A 117 15.05 -5.93 -14.20
N HIS A 118 15.65 -5.59 -15.35
CA HIS A 118 16.03 -6.49 -16.46
C HIS A 118 14.89 -7.08 -17.31
N GLY A 119 13.63 -6.74 -17.07
CA GLY A 119 12.51 -7.20 -17.91
C GLY A 119 12.18 -8.68 -17.76
N VAL A 120 12.74 -9.35 -16.75
CA VAL A 120 12.54 -10.77 -16.44
C VAL A 120 11.45 -11.01 -15.39
N GLY A 121 10.69 -9.96 -15.05
CA GLY A 121 9.57 -10.06 -14.11
C GLY A 121 10.00 -10.07 -12.63
N VAL A 122 11.16 -9.50 -12.32
CA VAL A 122 11.64 -9.20 -10.97
C VAL A 122 11.49 -7.70 -10.73
N PHE A 123 10.71 -7.34 -9.72
CA PHE A 123 10.31 -5.98 -9.44
C PHE A 123 10.96 -5.45 -8.17
N VAL A 124 11.50 -4.23 -8.24
CA VAL A 124 12.03 -3.51 -7.08
C VAL A 124 11.10 -2.35 -6.73
N ALA A 125 10.66 -2.30 -5.48
CA ALA A 125 9.79 -1.25 -4.96
C ALA A 125 10.36 0.14 -5.23
N LYS A 126 9.54 1.05 -5.78
CA LYS A 126 9.96 2.44 -5.97
C LYS A 126 10.28 3.05 -4.61
N PRO A 127 11.45 3.68 -4.44
CA PRO A 127 11.75 4.36 -3.18
C PRO A 127 10.84 5.58 -3.03
N PRO A 128 10.40 5.91 -1.79
CA PRO A 128 9.57 7.10 -1.55
C PRO A 128 10.32 8.40 -1.88
N ILE A 129 11.65 8.37 -1.80
CA ILE A 129 12.53 9.49 -2.11
C ILE A 129 13.30 9.16 -3.39
N LYS A 130 13.14 10.00 -4.43
CA LYS A 130 13.82 9.83 -5.73
C LYS A 130 15.34 9.90 -5.62
N ASN A 131 15.86 10.78 -4.77
CA ASN A 131 17.29 10.95 -4.53
C ASN A 131 17.79 10.00 -3.41
N SER A 132 17.48 8.72 -3.53
CA SER A 132 17.93 7.68 -2.59
C SER A 132 18.94 6.74 -3.25
N LEU A 133 19.79 6.12 -2.43
CA LEU A 133 20.72 5.10 -2.91
C LEU A 133 20.02 3.88 -3.54
N ARG A 134 18.81 3.52 -3.06
CA ARG A 134 18.01 2.46 -3.70
C ARG A 134 17.69 2.80 -5.16
N ASN A 135 17.38 4.06 -5.46
CA ASN A 135 17.13 4.49 -6.84
C ASN A 135 18.39 4.41 -7.71
N VAL A 136 19.56 4.71 -7.14
CA VAL A 136 20.86 4.53 -7.81
C VAL A 136 21.09 3.06 -8.15
N LEU A 137 20.90 2.16 -7.19
CA LEU A 137 21.06 0.72 -7.41
C LEU A 137 20.12 0.20 -8.51
N ILE A 138 18.84 0.58 -8.48
CA ILE A 138 17.87 0.22 -9.51
C ILE A 138 18.37 0.66 -10.90
N LYS A 139 18.88 1.89 -11.01
CA LYS A 139 19.43 2.40 -12.28
C LYS A 139 20.65 1.59 -12.72
N LEU A 140 21.62 1.38 -11.83
CA LEU A 140 22.85 0.65 -12.14
C LEU A 140 22.57 -0.78 -12.60
N PHE A 141 21.67 -1.51 -11.93
CA PHE A 141 21.28 -2.85 -12.39
C PHE A 141 20.60 -2.79 -13.77
N ARG A 142 19.67 -1.86 -14.00
CA ARG A 142 19.04 -1.72 -15.32
C ARG A 142 20.06 -1.48 -16.43
N ASP A 143 21.13 -0.72 -16.15
CA ASP A 143 22.19 -0.41 -17.11
C ASP A 143 23.10 -1.63 -17.39
N LYS A 144 23.32 -2.52 -16.41
CA LYS A 144 24.12 -3.75 -16.58
C LYS A 144 23.42 -4.85 -17.38
N GLY A 145 22.09 -4.86 -17.41
CA GLY A 145 21.30 -5.91 -18.05
C GLY A 145 21.20 -7.21 -17.22
N PRO A 146 20.49 -8.24 -17.74
CA PRO A 146 20.21 -9.47 -17.00
C PRO A 146 21.49 -10.14 -16.46
N ASN A 147 21.45 -10.64 -15.23
CA ASN A 147 22.58 -11.25 -14.52
C ASN A 147 23.77 -10.30 -14.24
N GLY A 148 23.57 -8.99 -14.40
CA GLY A 148 24.57 -7.99 -14.04
C GLY A 148 24.88 -7.99 -12.55
N ASN A 149 26.17 -7.96 -12.22
CA ASN A 149 26.65 -7.72 -10.86
C ASN A 149 27.12 -6.26 -10.69
N LEU A 150 27.14 -5.81 -9.44
CA LEU A 150 27.68 -4.53 -9.02
C LEU A 150 28.72 -4.73 -7.93
N THR A 151 29.79 -3.95 -7.98
CA THR A 151 30.76 -3.82 -6.90
C THR A 151 30.40 -2.65 -5.99
N LYS A 152 30.92 -2.65 -4.76
CA LYS A 152 30.79 -1.49 -3.84
C LYS A 152 31.29 -0.20 -4.48
N GLN A 153 32.42 -0.26 -5.20
CA GLN A 153 33.01 0.91 -5.84
C GLN A 153 32.10 1.50 -6.92
N GLU A 154 31.55 0.67 -7.81
CA GLU A 154 30.59 1.13 -8.84
C GLU A 154 29.36 1.79 -8.23
N ILE A 155 28.87 1.28 -7.10
CA ILE A 155 27.73 1.86 -6.39
C ILE A 155 28.08 3.22 -5.83
N LEU A 156 29.25 3.36 -5.18
CA LEU A 156 29.70 4.63 -4.60
C LEU A 156 29.97 5.68 -5.69
N ASP A 157 30.61 5.29 -6.79
CA ASP A 157 30.86 6.17 -7.94
C ASP A 157 29.55 6.60 -8.60
N GLY A 158 28.63 5.65 -8.81
CA GLY A 158 27.29 5.92 -9.29
C GLY A 158 26.52 6.88 -8.37
N ALA A 159 26.66 6.71 -7.06
CA ALA A 159 26.00 7.57 -6.08
C ALA A 159 26.56 9.00 -6.07
N VAL A 160 27.89 9.18 -6.14
CA VAL A 160 28.49 10.52 -6.27
C VAL A 160 28.00 11.19 -7.55
N ASN A 161 27.94 10.45 -8.66
CA ASN A 161 27.51 10.97 -9.95
C ASN A 161 26.03 11.36 -9.98
N ILE A 162 25.15 10.58 -9.36
CA ILE A 162 23.69 10.76 -9.44
C ILE A 162 23.15 11.60 -8.27
N LEU A 163 23.60 11.34 -7.04
CA LEU A 163 23.11 12.01 -5.82
C LEU A 163 23.87 13.29 -5.50
N LYS A 164 25.04 13.51 -6.13
CA LYS A 164 25.91 14.68 -5.91
C LYS A 164 26.34 14.85 -4.44
N ARG A 165 26.47 13.74 -3.71
CA ARG A 165 26.94 13.70 -2.33
C ARG A 165 27.61 12.38 -2.00
N VAL A 166 28.36 12.38 -0.91
CA VAL A 166 28.91 11.16 -0.32
C VAL A 166 27.79 10.36 0.37
N VAL A 167 27.82 9.05 0.17
CA VAL A 167 26.93 8.09 0.80
C VAL A 167 27.57 7.61 2.10
N THR A 168 26.79 7.58 3.18
CA THR A 168 27.28 7.03 4.45
C THR A 168 27.32 5.50 4.40
N GLU A 169 28.22 4.87 5.15
CA GLU A 169 28.24 3.40 5.27
C GLU A 169 26.89 2.85 5.72
N LYS A 170 26.20 3.51 6.67
CA LYS A 170 24.86 3.10 7.10
C LYS A 170 23.85 3.09 5.96
N GLU A 171 23.84 4.14 5.14
CA GLU A 171 22.94 4.23 3.98
C GLU A 171 23.26 3.15 2.94
N TYR A 172 24.55 2.91 2.69
CA TYR A 172 25.03 1.84 1.82
C TYR A 172 24.51 0.47 2.27
N HIS A 173 24.79 0.08 3.52
CA HIS A 173 24.39 -1.21 4.04
C HIS A 173 22.86 -1.38 4.06
N GLN A 174 22.11 -0.32 4.40
CA GLN A 174 20.65 -0.35 4.37
C GLN A 174 20.13 -0.62 2.96
N ALA A 175 20.56 0.16 1.96
CA ALA A 175 20.05 0.02 0.59
C ALA A 175 20.45 -1.31 -0.04
N VAL A 176 21.70 -1.76 0.19
CA VAL A 176 22.20 -3.04 -0.33
C VAL A 176 21.43 -4.21 0.30
N THR A 177 21.26 -4.24 1.62
CA THR A 177 20.56 -5.35 2.30
C THR A 177 19.09 -5.45 1.89
N GLU A 178 18.47 -4.33 1.55
CA GLU A 178 17.07 -4.32 1.10
C GLU A 178 16.87 -5.07 -0.23
N ILE A 179 17.79 -4.92 -1.20
CA ILE A 179 17.55 -5.38 -2.57
C ILE A 179 18.61 -6.31 -3.19
N CYS A 180 19.78 -6.44 -2.56
CA CYS A 180 20.88 -7.25 -3.06
C CYS A 180 21.17 -8.45 -2.14
N ILE A 181 21.92 -9.41 -2.69
CA ILE A 181 22.66 -10.44 -1.97
C ILE A 181 24.11 -10.44 -2.44
N SER A 182 25.02 -10.99 -1.64
CA SER A 182 26.43 -11.16 -1.98
C SER A 182 26.72 -12.66 -2.14
N PRO A 183 26.62 -13.25 -3.34
CA PRO A 183 26.89 -14.67 -3.55
C PRO A 183 28.39 -14.97 -3.45
N GLU A 184 29.22 -13.99 -3.80
CA GLU A 184 30.69 -14.05 -3.76
C GLU A 184 31.21 -12.76 -3.12
N ASP A 185 32.45 -12.81 -2.63
CA ASP A 185 33.09 -11.65 -2.01
C ASP A 185 33.20 -10.49 -3.01
N GLY A 186 32.65 -9.34 -2.60
CA GLY A 186 32.74 -8.09 -3.36
C GLY A 186 31.77 -7.95 -4.54
N GLN A 187 30.99 -9.00 -4.87
CA GLN A 187 29.97 -8.95 -5.91
C GLN A 187 28.57 -8.90 -5.32
N LEU A 188 27.77 -7.92 -5.76
CA LEU A 188 26.36 -7.80 -5.40
C LEU A 188 25.49 -8.12 -6.61
N VAL A 189 24.51 -8.98 -6.39
CA VAL A 189 23.46 -9.30 -7.36
C VAL A 189 22.10 -8.93 -6.79
N LEU A 190 21.15 -8.62 -7.67
CA LEU A 190 19.79 -8.36 -7.26
C LEU A 190 19.16 -9.65 -6.68
N LYS A 191 18.37 -9.51 -5.61
CA LYS A 191 17.53 -10.61 -5.12
C LYS A 191 16.62 -11.13 -6.24
N ASN A 192 16.39 -12.45 -6.30
CA ASN A 192 15.48 -13.05 -7.28
C ASN A 192 14.00 -12.69 -7.03
N GLY A 193 13.66 -12.24 -5.81
CA GLY A 193 12.31 -11.88 -5.42
C GLY A 193 11.38 -13.06 -5.11
N ASP A 194 11.92 -14.28 -4.99
CA ASP A 194 11.18 -15.48 -4.58
C ASP A 194 11.26 -15.73 -3.07
N GLU A 195 12.30 -15.19 -2.43
CA GLU A 195 12.51 -15.30 -0.99
C GLU A 195 11.53 -14.40 -0.20
N PRO A 196 11.02 -14.90 0.95
CA PRO A 196 10.09 -14.19 1.81
C PRO A 196 10.72 -13.07 2.64
#